data_AF-A0A374JNQ2-F1
#
_entry.id   AF-A0A374JNQ2-F1
#
_cell.length_a   1.000
_cell.length_b   1.000
_cell.length_c   1.000
_cell.angle_alpha   90.00
_cell.angle_beta   90.00
_cell.angle_gamma   90.00
#
_symmetry.space_group_name_H-M   'P 1'
#
loop_
_entity.id
_entity.type
_entity.pdbx_description
1 polymer ?
#
loop_
_entity_poly.entity_id
_entity_poly.type
_entity_poly.pdbx_seq_one_letter_code
_entity_poly.pdbx_strand_id
1 'polypeptide(L)' 'MARYLYRGPVMEFDRCIVNNWTGQTEAPSEAKAKSNLSYQFKKYNNRTANTKITLPGKLLKVS' A
#
# COMPACT_ATOMS: atom_id res chain seq x y z
N MET A 1 -4.35 13.78 12.06
CA MET A 1 -4.42 12.44 11.46
C MET A 1 -3.01 11.88 11.43
N ALA A 2 -2.81 10.58 11.65
CA ALA A 2 -1.46 10.01 11.57
C ALA A 2 -1.10 9.79 10.11
N ARG A 3 0.12 10.18 9.73
CA ARG A 3 0.67 9.90 8.40
C ARG A 3 1.38 8.55 8.45
N TYR A 4 1.16 7.73 7.44
CA TYR A 4 1.79 6.43 7.29
C TYR A 4 2.57 6.42 5.98
N LEU A 5 3.82 5.99 6.07
CA LEU A 5 4.72 5.79 4.95
C LEU A 5 4.96 4.29 4.80
N TYR A 6 4.75 3.78 3.60
CA TYR A 6 5.13 2.44 3.20
C TYR A 6 6.35 2.51 2.29
N ARG A 7 7.33 1.66 2.58
CA ARG A 7 8.49 1.42 1.72
C ARG A 7 8.76 -0.07 1.68
N GLY A 8 8.55 -0.69 0.53
CA GLY A 8 8.79 -2.12 0.37
C GLY A 8 8.11 -2.73 -0.84
N PRO A 9 8.12 -4.06 -0.93
CA PRO A 9 7.59 -4.75 -2.08
C PRO A 9 6.06 -4.70 -2.12
N VAL A 10 5.50 -4.72 -3.32
CA VAL A 10 4.06 -4.86 -3.56
C VAL A 10 3.84 -6.20 -4.23
N MET A 11 2.94 -6.98 -3.67
CA MET A 11 2.60 -8.31 -4.15
C MET A 11 1.20 -8.27 -4.77
N GLU A 12 1.04 -8.93 -5.91
CA GLU A 12 -0.23 -9.13 -6.61
C GLU A 12 -0.46 -10.63 -6.76
N PHE A 13 -1.53 -11.16 -6.17
CA PHE A 13 -1.83 -12.61 -6.19
C PHE A 13 -0.59 -13.49 -5.89
N ASP A 14 0.21 -13.09 -4.89
CA ASP A 14 1.47 -13.74 -4.46
C ASP A 14 2.68 -13.57 -5.40
N ARG A 15 2.55 -12.79 -6.48
CA ARG A 15 3.68 -12.38 -7.31
C ARG A 15 4.18 -11.00 -6.90
N CYS A 16 5.48 -10.86 -6.64
CA CYS A 16 6.08 -9.54 -6.46
C CYS A 16 6.02 -8.79 -7.80
N ILE A 17 5.29 -7.68 -7.83
CA ILE A 17 5.17 -6.82 -9.01
C ILE A 17 6.10 -5.61 -8.92
N VAL A 18 6.36 -5.14 -7.70
CA VAL A 18 7.26 -4.02 -7.45
C VAL A 18 8.12 -4.37 -6.24
N ASN A 19 9.44 -4.39 -6.39
CA ASN A 19 10.35 -4.73 -5.30
C ASN A 19 10.49 -3.58 -4.28
N ASN A 20 10.37 -2.33 -4.71
CA ASN A 20 10.54 -1.16 -3.87
C ASN A 20 9.54 -0.06 -4.22
N TRP A 21 8.31 -0.19 -3.74
CA TRP A 21 7.29 0.84 -3.86
C TRP A 21 7.29 1.74 -2.63
N THR A 22 7.21 3.04 -2.86
CA THR A 22 7.02 4.04 -1.81
C THR A 22 5.65 4.67 -1.95
N GLY A 23 4.87 4.63 -0.87
CA GLY A 23 3.56 5.27 -0.83
C GLY A 23 3.31 5.89 0.53
N GLN A 24 2.58 7.01 0.55
CA GLN A 24 2.19 7.65 1.79
C GLN A 24 0.67 7.87 1.83
N THR A 25 0.10 7.82 3.02
CA THR A 25 -1.31 8.11 3.23
C THR A 25 -1.54 8.61 4.64
N GLU A 26 -2.61 9.37 4.82
CA GLU A 26 -3.09 9.78 6.14
C GLU A 26 -4.28 8.91 6.51
N ALA A 27 -4.22 8.30 7.69
CA ALA A 27 -5.24 7.39 8.15
C ALA A 27 -5.39 7.44 9.67
N PRO A 28 -6.57 7.07 10.20
CA PRO A 28 -6.76 6.91 11.64
C PRO A 28 -6.06 5.66 12.20
N SER A 29 -5.79 4.64 11.38
CA SER A 29 -5.17 3.38 11.79
C SER A 29 -4.29 2.77 10.68
N GLU A 30 -3.38 1.88 11.06
CA GLU A 30 -2.54 1.14 10.11
C GLU A 30 -3.35 0.29 9.13
N ALA A 31 -4.43 -0.35 9.59
CA ALA A 31 -5.30 -1.14 8.73
C ALA A 31 -5.92 -0.27 7.62
N LYS A 32 -6.40 0.94 7.98
CA LYS A 32 -6.94 1.88 7.00
C LYS A 32 -5.85 2.43 6.08
N ALA A 33 -4.64 2.67 6.61
CA ALA A 33 -3.50 3.06 5.80
C ALA A 33 -3.14 1.99 4.74
N LYS A 34 -3.10 0.70 5.11
CA LYS A 34 -2.87 -0.39 4.14
C LYS A 34 -3.93 -0.41 3.05
N SER A 35 -5.22 -0.28 3.41
CA SER A 35 -6.31 -0.22 2.44
C SER A 35 -6.16 0.98 1.50
N ASN A 36 -5.86 2.18 2.02
CA ASN A 36 -5.65 3.38 1.22
C ASN A 36 -4.46 3.22 0.26
N LEU A 37 -3.34 2.67 0.72
CA LEU A 37 -2.14 2.44 -0.10
C LEU A 37 -2.38 1.40 -1.19
N SER A 38 -3.09 0.30 -0.87
CA SER A 38 -3.46 -0.70 -1.86
C SER A 38 -4.36 -0.09 -2.95
N TYR A 39 -5.30 0.78 -2.56
CA TYR A 39 -6.17 1.49 -3.49
C TYR A 39 -5.39 2.49 -4.35
N GLN A 40 -4.50 3.28 -3.75
CA GLN A 40 -3.62 4.18 -4.49
C GLN A 40 -2.81 3.41 -5.53
N PHE A 41 -2.16 2.31 -5.13
CA PHE A 41 -1.38 1.48 -6.04
C PHE A 41 -2.20 0.98 -7.23
N LYS A 42 -3.43 0.48 -6.97
CA LYS A 42 -4.35 0.04 -8.04
C LYS A 42 -4.68 1.17 -9.00
N LYS A 43 -5.01 2.36 -8.49
CA LYS A 43 -5.37 3.53 -9.28
C LYS A 43 -4.23 3.99 -10.18
N TYR A 44 -2.99 4.02 -9.67
CA TYR A 44 -1.82 4.42 -10.46
C TYR A 44 -1.43 3.38 -11.52
N ASN A 45 -1.64 2.10 -11.26
CA ASN A 45 -1.26 1.02 -12.17
C ASN A 45 -2.42 0.54 -13.06
N ASN A 46 -3.52 1.30 -13.15
CA ASN A 46 -4.74 0.93 -13.88
C ASN A 46 -5.21 -0.51 -13.60
N ARG A 47 -5.01 -0.99 -12.36
CA ARG A 47 -5.41 -2.34 -11.96
C ARG A 47 -6.89 -2.35 -11.61
N THR A 48 -7.56 -3.43 -11.98
CA THR A 48 -8.98 -3.62 -11.67
C THR A 48 -9.17 -3.73 -10.16
N ALA A 49 -10.34 -3.33 -9.67
CA ALA A 49 -10.66 -3.39 -8.24
C ALA A 49 -10.51 -4.81 -7.67
N ASN A 50 -10.72 -5.82 -8.51
CA ASN A 50 -10.64 -7.24 -8.17
C ASN A 50 -9.20 -7.76 -7.98
N THR A 51 -8.19 -6.98 -8.34
CA THR A 51 -6.79 -7.35 -8.13
C THR A 51 -6.48 -7.43 -6.63
N LYS A 52 -5.97 -8.58 -6.16
CA LYS A 52 -5.53 -8.74 -4.78
C LYS A 52 -4.11 -8.18 -4.61
N ILE A 53 -4.03 -6.92 -4.20
CA ILE A 53 -2.77 -6.24 -3.85
C ILE A 53 -2.51 -6.42 -2.36
N THR A 54 -1.36 -7.01 -2.02
CA THR A 54 -0.89 -7.14 -0.64
C THR A 54 0.40 -6.35 -0.43
N LEU A 55 0.47 -5.72 0.73
CA LEU A 55 1.60 -4.91 1.20
C LEU A 55 2.19 -5.63 2.43
N PRO A 56 3.10 -6.60 2.23
CA PRO A 56 3.67 -7.39 3.32
C PRO A 56 4.62 -6.57 4.20
N GLY A 57 5.13 -5.44 3.71
CA GLY A 57 5.99 -4.55 4.49
C GLY A 57 5.28 -3.92 5.69
N LYS A 58 6.09 -3.45 6.65
CA LYS A 58 5.60 -2.65 7.78
C LYS A 58 5.32 -1.22 7.32
N LEU A 59 4.26 -0.63 7.88
CA LEU A 59 3.98 0.79 7.73
C LEU A 59 4.78 1.56 8.77
N LEU A 60 5.48 2.60 8.33
CA LEU A 60 6.14 3.56 9.19
C LEU A 60 5.15 4.67 9.52
N LYS A 61 4.77 4.78 10.78
CA LYS A 61 3.97 5.91 11.26
C LYS A 61 4.87 7.14 11.37
N VAL A 62 4.59 8.15 10.55
CA VAL A 62 5.23 9.47 10.59
C VAL A 62 4.28 10.37 11.40
N SER A 63 4.72 10.74 12.60
CA SER A 63 3.96 11.63 13.49
C SER A 63 4.08 13.08 13.10
#